data_AF-A0A1Y5Q7D9-F1
#
_entry.id   AF-A0A1Y5Q7D9-F1
#
_cell.length_a   1.000
_cell.length_b   1.000
_cell.length_c   1.000
_cell.angle_alpha   90.00
_cell.angle_beta   90.00
_cell.angle_gamma   90.00
#
_symmetry.space_group_name_H-M   'P 1'
#
loop_
_entity.id
_entity.type
_entity.pdbx_description
1 polymer ?
#
loop_
_entity_poly.entity_id
_entity_poly.type
_entity_poly.pdbx_seq_one_letter_code
_entity_poly.pdbx_strand_id
1 'polypeptide(L)'
;MQMLSKRRQGGFTLVEMAVVLVIIGVIIGAVMIGRDVQRNAEYTRIKQKFVDQWVVTYNSYQQRYGAPIGDNQAAPQLMVNGANFTSGFSGGDMSGATEPGLICSGADPLPTSAGLSRTKQGGAEFDLRDLVRRAGITLPPGRGEGKEDRYAYLDTNGNPQEIRICFGWNKPGTLWGSGNSMYVTGLTPDLARALDQMIDGKADAANGTFRQVGITTRPTTASGGATTTAIGAEWGGNNTGSMASGVTDGKTFGTATDDDQVMTLVANYKMNQ
;
A
#
# COMPACT_ATOMS: atom_id res chain seq x y z
N MET A 1 18.75 72.29 14.33
CA MET A 1 17.61 71.39 14.64
C MET A 1 17.08 70.87 13.30
N GLN A 2 17.21 69.58 13.02
CA GLN A 2 16.83 68.97 11.74
C GLN A 2 15.30 68.95 11.57
N MET A 3 14.81 69.43 10.43
CA MET A 3 13.40 69.33 10.04
C MET A 3 13.09 67.90 9.59
N LEU A 4 12.29 67.17 10.38
CA LEU A 4 11.74 65.88 10.01
C LEU A 4 10.63 66.06 8.95
N SER A 5 10.90 65.60 7.73
CA SER A 5 9.91 65.48 6.66
C SER A 5 8.88 64.40 7.04
N LYS A 6 7.66 64.83 7.31
CA LYS A 6 6.51 63.94 7.59
C LYS A 6 6.01 63.38 6.27
N ARG A 7 6.45 62.16 5.90
CA ARG A 7 5.89 61.43 4.75
C ARG A 7 4.39 61.23 4.96
N ARG A 8 3.56 61.76 4.06
CA ARG A 8 2.13 61.46 4.02
C ARG A 8 1.98 59.99 3.63
N GLN A 9 1.45 59.17 4.53
CA GLN A 9 0.98 57.83 4.17
C GLN A 9 -0.28 58.00 3.32
N GLY A 10 -0.22 57.61 2.04
CA GLY A 10 -1.41 57.49 1.20
C GLY A 10 -2.26 56.33 1.72
N GLY A 11 -3.53 56.58 2.02
CA GLY A 11 -4.49 55.53 2.32
C GLY A 11 -4.80 54.72 1.06
N PHE A 12 -5.04 53.42 1.21
CA PHE A 12 -5.46 52.56 0.12
C PHE A 12 -6.91 52.86 -0.28
N THR A 13 -7.17 52.89 -1.59
CA THR A 13 -8.52 53.07 -2.11
C THR A 13 -9.34 51.78 -1.97
N LEU A 14 -10.67 51.90 -1.87
CA LEU A 14 -11.60 50.75 -1.87
C LEU A 14 -11.41 49.87 -3.12
N VAL A 15 -11.08 50.49 -4.26
CA VAL A 15 -10.83 49.81 -5.54
C VAL A 15 -9.54 48.99 -5.51
N GLU A 16 -8.45 49.51 -4.95
CA GLU A 16 -7.20 48.74 -4.81
C GLU A 16 -7.39 47.52 -3.91
N MET A 17 -8.10 47.66 -2.79
CA MET A 17 -8.38 46.53 -1.90
C MET A 17 -9.30 45.50 -2.55
N ALA A 18 -10.28 45.94 -3.34
CA ALA A 18 -11.16 45.03 -4.09
C ALA A 18 -10.39 44.20 -5.12
N VAL A 19 -9.48 44.81 -5.89
CA VAL A 19 -8.66 44.10 -6.87
C VAL A 19 -7.71 43.10 -6.19
N VAL A 20 -7.12 43.47 -5.05
CA VAL A 20 -6.21 42.58 -4.29
C VAL A 20 -6.94 41.33 -3.81
N LEU A 21 -8.15 41.45 -3.25
CA LEU A 21 -8.92 40.29 -2.79
C LEU A 21 -9.31 39.35 -3.94
N VAL A 22 -9.66 39.92 -5.11
CA VAL A 22 -9.94 39.11 -6.31
C VAL A 22 -8.69 38.36 -6.75
N ILE A 23 -7.53 39.01 -6.82
CA ILE A 23 -6.27 38.37 -7.19
C ILE A 23 -5.91 37.24 -6.21
N ILE A 24 -6.00 37.48 -4.90
CA ILE A 24 -5.73 36.45 -3.88
C ILE A 24 -6.72 35.29 -4.01
N GLY A 25 -8.02 35.56 -4.22
CA GLY A 25 -9.03 34.52 -4.41
C GLY A 25 -8.75 33.63 -5.62
N VAL A 26 -8.35 34.22 -6.76
CA VAL A 26 -7.98 33.48 -7.98
C VAL A 26 -6.71 32.65 -7.76
N ILE A 27 -5.69 33.21 -7.10
CA ILE A 27 -4.43 32.49 -6.82
C ILE A 27 -4.68 31.29 -5.91
N ILE A 28 -5.44 31.47 -4.82
CA ILE A 28 -5.75 30.38 -3.89
C ILE A 28 -6.55 29.27 -4.61
N GLY A 29 -7.54 29.64 -5.43
CA GLY A 29 -8.31 28.67 -6.22
C GLY A 29 -7.43 27.85 -7.16
N ALA A 30 -6.47 28.48 -7.83
CA ALA A 30 -5.53 27.78 -8.73
C ALA A 30 -4.57 26.83 -7.98
N VAL A 31 -4.06 27.23 -6.80
CA VAL A 31 -3.12 26.41 -6.01
C VAL A 31 -3.79 25.17 -5.43
N MET A 32 -5.05 25.27 -5.02
CA MET A 32 -5.80 24.11 -4.47
C MET A 32 -5.88 22.96 -5.47
N ILE A 33 -6.18 23.26 -6.74
CA ILE A 33 -6.24 22.24 -7.81
C ILE A 33 -4.87 21.57 -8.02
N GLY A 34 -3.77 22.34 -7.93
CA GLY A 34 -2.42 21.83 -8.13
C GLY A 34 -2.00 20.75 -7.13
N ARG A 35 -2.41 20.86 -5.86
CA ARG A 35 -2.05 19.89 -4.80
C ARG A 35 -2.70 18.53 -5.01
N ASP A 36 -3.97 18.49 -5.38
CA ASP A 36 -4.67 17.22 -5.65
C ASP A 36 -4.15 16.53 -6.91
N VAL A 37 -3.84 17.30 -7.95
CA VAL A 37 -3.22 16.77 -9.18
C VAL A 37 -1.85 16.15 -8.87
N GLN A 38 -1.04 16.82 -8.05
CA GLN A 38 0.27 16.31 -7.65
C GLN A 38 0.14 15.00 -6.83
N ARG A 39 -0.83 14.91 -5.92
CA ARG A 39 -1.09 13.69 -5.14
C ARG A 39 -1.49 12.52 -6.04
N ASN A 40 -2.42 12.74 -6.98
CA ASN A 40 -2.85 11.72 -7.93
C ASN A 40 -1.71 11.27 -8.87
N ALA A 41 -0.84 12.20 -9.27
CA ALA A 41 0.34 11.90 -10.07
C ALA A 41 1.34 11.03 -9.28
N GLU A 42 1.52 11.30 -7.99
CA GLU A 42 2.39 10.50 -7.13
C GLU A 42 1.83 9.08 -6.94
N TYR A 43 0.52 8.92 -6.73
CA TYR A 43 -0.11 7.60 -6.64
C TYR A 43 0.05 6.80 -7.94
N THR A 44 -0.13 7.45 -9.09
CA THR A 44 0.11 6.84 -10.41
C THR A 44 1.57 6.42 -10.57
N ARG A 45 2.51 7.26 -10.11
CA ARG A 45 3.94 6.96 -10.12
C ARG A 45 4.26 5.74 -9.25
N ILE A 46 3.74 5.69 -8.03
CA ILE A 46 3.91 4.54 -7.11
C ILE A 46 3.42 3.26 -7.77
N LYS A 47 2.23 3.28 -8.39
CA LYS A 47 1.70 2.12 -9.11
C LYS A 47 2.64 1.65 -10.22
N GLN A 48 2.97 2.53 -11.17
CA GLN A 48 3.66 2.16 -12.41
C GLN A 48 5.16 1.90 -12.23
N LYS A 49 5.83 2.69 -11.38
CA LYS A 49 7.28 2.67 -11.24
C LYS A 49 7.76 1.80 -10.09
N PHE A 50 6.89 1.49 -9.13
CA PHE A 50 7.25 0.67 -7.98
C PHE A 50 6.45 -0.64 -7.93
N VAL A 51 5.13 -0.58 -7.71
CA VAL A 51 4.29 -1.79 -7.53
C VAL A 51 4.35 -2.71 -8.75
N ASP A 52 4.16 -2.16 -9.96
CA ASP A 52 4.15 -2.96 -11.20
C ASP A 52 5.52 -3.58 -11.52
N GLN A 53 6.61 -2.90 -11.17
CA GLN A 53 7.96 -3.43 -11.38
C GLN A 53 8.23 -4.65 -10.49
N TRP A 54 7.65 -4.68 -9.29
CA TRP A 54 7.73 -5.85 -8.41
C TRP A 54 6.87 -7.02 -8.90
N VAL A 55 5.71 -6.75 -9.51
CA VAL A 55 4.92 -7.78 -10.22
C VAL A 55 5.71 -8.39 -11.38
N VAL A 56 6.37 -7.54 -12.19
CA VAL A 56 7.26 -8.02 -13.27
C VAL A 56 8.42 -8.85 -12.71
N THR A 57 9.03 -8.41 -11.62
CA THR A 57 10.13 -9.14 -10.95
C THR A 57 9.69 -10.53 -10.50
N TYR A 58 8.50 -10.64 -9.89
CA TYR A 58 7.93 -11.93 -9.50
C TYR A 58 7.74 -12.85 -10.71
N ASN A 59 7.13 -12.35 -11.78
CA ASN A 59 6.88 -13.14 -12.99
C ASN A 59 8.19 -13.57 -13.66
N SER A 60 9.18 -12.68 -13.74
CA SER A 60 10.51 -13.02 -14.28
C SER A 60 11.23 -14.06 -13.42
N TYR A 61 11.08 -14.00 -12.09
CA TYR A 61 11.63 -15.00 -11.19
C TYR A 61 11.03 -16.38 -11.47
N GLN A 62 9.68 -16.45 -11.51
CA GLN A 62 8.98 -17.69 -11.76
C GLN A 62 9.32 -18.27 -13.14
N GLN A 63 9.41 -17.44 -14.19
CA GLN A 63 9.81 -17.89 -15.54
C GLN A 63 11.24 -18.43 -15.59
N ARG A 64 12.17 -17.84 -14.83
CA ARG A 64 13.57 -18.25 -14.84
C ARG A 64 13.85 -19.50 -14.02
N TYR A 65 13.17 -19.65 -12.89
CA TYR A 65 13.40 -20.75 -11.94
C TYR A 65 12.42 -21.91 -12.08
N GLY A 66 11.32 -21.72 -12.80
CA GLY A 66 10.23 -22.70 -12.88
C GLY A 66 9.48 -22.89 -11.56
N ALA A 67 9.77 -22.09 -10.53
CA ALA A 67 9.14 -22.13 -9.22
C ALA A 67 9.03 -20.71 -8.63
N PRO A 68 8.02 -20.43 -7.78
CA PRO A 68 7.88 -19.13 -7.13
C PRO A 68 9.06 -18.76 -6.22
N ILE A 69 9.10 -17.48 -5.83
CA ILE A 69 10.16 -16.94 -4.96
C ILE A 69 10.24 -17.73 -3.65
N GLY A 70 11.45 -18.21 -3.30
CA GLY A 70 11.71 -18.98 -2.08
C GLY A 70 11.22 -20.43 -2.10
N ASP A 71 10.75 -20.94 -3.24
CA ASP A 71 10.43 -22.36 -3.41
C ASP A 71 11.66 -23.21 -3.75
N ASN A 72 11.55 -24.53 -3.57
CA ASN A 72 12.59 -25.49 -3.93
C ASN A 72 12.46 -25.92 -5.40
N GLN A 73 13.45 -25.61 -6.22
CA GLN A 73 13.46 -25.99 -7.65
C GLN A 73 13.49 -27.50 -7.91
N ALA A 74 14.11 -28.28 -7.01
CA ALA A 74 14.22 -29.72 -7.17
C ALA A 74 12.94 -30.45 -6.73
N ALA A 75 12.11 -29.80 -5.91
CA ALA A 75 10.85 -30.35 -5.39
C ALA A 75 9.81 -29.22 -5.22
N PRO A 76 9.34 -28.61 -6.32
CA PRO A 76 8.55 -27.40 -6.28
C PRO A 76 7.18 -27.65 -5.62
N GLN A 77 6.86 -26.80 -4.65
CA GLN A 77 5.54 -26.72 -4.02
C GLN A 77 4.62 -25.74 -4.75
N LEU A 78 5.11 -25.08 -5.80
CA LEU A 78 4.39 -24.06 -6.58
C LEU A 78 3.81 -22.93 -5.71
N MET A 79 4.46 -22.68 -4.57
CA MET A 79 4.06 -21.64 -3.64
C MET A 79 5.25 -20.78 -3.21
N VAL A 80 5.00 -19.50 -2.95
CA VAL A 80 6.03 -18.63 -2.37
C VAL A 80 6.48 -19.18 -1.04
N ASN A 81 7.79 -19.21 -0.84
CA ASN A 81 8.45 -19.81 0.31
C ASN A 81 8.12 -21.31 0.50
N GLY A 82 7.87 -22.02 -0.61
CA GLY A 82 7.57 -23.45 -0.59
C GLY A 82 8.67 -24.32 0.01
N ALA A 83 9.93 -23.87 0.01
CA ALA A 83 11.02 -24.58 0.67
C ALA A 83 10.85 -24.69 2.20
N ASN A 84 10.08 -23.79 2.82
CA ASN A 84 9.76 -23.81 4.24
C ASN A 84 8.33 -24.29 4.52
N PHE A 85 7.64 -24.85 3.52
CA PHE A 85 6.33 -25.43 3.71
C PHE A 85 6.45 -26.82 4.34
N THR A 86 6.02 -26.95 5.59
CA THR A 86 6.22 -28.20 6.37
C THR A 86 4.99 -29.10 6.44
N SER A 87 3.84 -28.66 5.93
CA SER A 87 2.58 -29.41 6.00
C SER A 87 2.35 -30.37 4.83
N GLY A 88 3.43 -30.97 4.31
CA GLY A 88 3.37 -31.97 3.22
C GLY A 88 3.54 -31.35 1.84
N PHE A 89 2.92 -31.95 0.83
CA PHE A 89 2.98 -31.47 -0.55
C PHE A 89 1.84 -30.52 -0.88
N SER A 90 2.14 -29.50 -1.68
CA SER A 90 1.14 -28.65 -2.31
C SER A 90 0.19 -29.45 -3.19
N GLY A 91 -1.12 -29.33 -2.96
CA GLY A 91 -2.15 -29.96 -3.78
C GLY A 91 -3.35 -30.41 -2.96
N GLY A 92 -4.46 -30.75 -3.63
CA GLY A 92 -5.68 -31.15 -2.95
C GLY A 92 -6.31 -30.02 -2.11
N ASP A 93 -6.89 -30.39 -0.97
CA ASP A 93 -7.47 -29.42 -0.03
C ASP A 93 -6.40 -28.85 0.91
N MET A 94 -6.07 -27.57 0.68
CA MET A 94 -5.05 -26.84 1.42
C MET A 94 -5.64 -25.89 2.48
N SER A 95 -6.94 -25.96 2.77
CA SER A 95 -7.63 -25.05 3.72
C SER A 95 -7.09 -25.15 5.16
N GLY A 96 -6.59 -26.33 5.54
CA GLY A 96 -5.94 -26.59 6.83
C GLY A 96 -4.43 -26.33 6.86
N ALA A 97 -3.83 -25.92 5.74
CA ALA A 97 -2.39 -25.71 5.65
C ALA A 97 -1.94 -24.52 6.53
N THR A 98 -0.71 -24.63 7.06
CA THR A 98 -0.05 -23.51 7.74
C THR A 98 0.79 -22.75 6.72
N GLU A 99 0.52 -21.45 6.58
CA GLU A 99 1.22 -20.61 5.63
C GLU A 99 2.68 -20.39 6.09
N PRO A 100 3.67 -20.50 5.19
CA PRO A 100 5.06 -20.27 5.55
C PRO A 100 5.32 -18.78 5.85
N GLY A 101 6.49 -18.43 6.36
CA GLY A 101 6.88 -17.03 6.59
C GLY A 101 6.85 -16.20 5.29
N LEU A 102 6.67 -14.88 5.41
CA LEU A 102 6.73 -13.97 4.28
C LEU A 102 8.18 -13.73 3.83
N ILE A 103 8.42 -13.74 2.52
CA ILE A 103 9.70 -13.37 1.93
C ILE A 103 9.78 -11.85 1.80
N CYS A 104 10.65 -11.22 2.58
CA CYS A 104 10.89 -9.78 2.59
C CYS A 104 12.39 -9.49 2.55
N SER A 105 12.78 -8.29 2.12
CA SER A 105 14.18 -7.84 2.17
C SER A 105 14.51 -7.13 3.48
N GLY A 106 15.69 -7.40 4.04
CA GLY A 106 16.22 -6.75 5.25
C GLY A 106 15.61 -7.23 6.57
N ALA A 107 16.20 -6.85 7.70
CA ALA A 107 15.86 -7.38 9.03
C ALA A 107 14.68 -6.69 9.73
N ASP A 108 14.17 -5.59 9.18
CA ASP A 108 13.11 -4.80 9.84
C ASP A 108 11.83 -5.64 10.02
N PRO A 109 11.18 -5.56 11.20
CA PRO A 109 9.95 -6.30 11.47
C PRO A 109 8.82 -5.87 10.53
N LEU A 110 7.89 -6.79 10.29
CA LEU A 110 6.63 -6.47 9.63
C LEU A 110 5.71 -5.72 10.60
N PRO A 111 4.81 -4.86 10.12
CA PRO A 111 3.84 -4.20 10.98
C PRO A 111 2.99 -5.27 11.68
N THR A 112 2.95 -5.20 13.01
CA THR A 112 2.09 -6.06 13.84
C THR A 112 0.68 -5.50 13.99
N SER A 113 0.48 -4.24 13.59
CA SER A 113 -0.81 -3.60 13.39
C SER A 113 -1.27 -3.77 11.93
N ALA A 114 -2.54 -3.50 11.63
CA ALA A 114 -3.17 -3.69 10.31
C ALA A 114 -3.48 -5.14 9.89
N GLY A 115 -3.71 -6.02 10.87
CA GLY A 115 -4.32 -7.34 10.65
C GLY A 115 -3.42 -8.38 9.99
N LEU A 116 -2.14 -8.06 9.78
CA LEU A 116 -1.12 -9.01 9.36
C LEU A 116 -0.54 -9.74 10.57
N SER A 117 -0.86 -11.03 10.72
CA SER A 117 -0.35 -11.89 11.80
C SER A 117 0.86 -12.74 11.38
N ARG A 118 1.30 -12.66 10.12
CA ARG A 118 2.42 -13.44 9.57
C ARG A 118 3.77 -12.78 9.88
N THR A 119 4.78 -13.59 10.13
CA THR A 119 6.16 -13.14 10.33
C THR A 119 6.97 -13.21 9.05
N LYS A 120 8.07 -12.46 9.00
CA LYS A 120 9.11 -12.62 7.98
C LYS A 120 9.74 -14.02 8.11
N GLN A 121 10.06 -14.65 6.99
CA GLN A 121 10.93 -15.82 6.94
C GLN A 121 12.35 -15.44 7.39
N GLY A 122 12.89 -16.22 8.34
CA GLY A 122 14.28 -16.09 8.78
C GLY A 122 15.26 -16.72 7.80
N GLY A 123 16.55 -16.41 7.95
CA GLY A 123 17.62 -16.89 7.08
C GLY A 123 17.99 -15.90 5.98
N ALA A 124 19.29 -15.72 5.72
CA ALA A 124 19.77 -14.83 4.67
C ALA A 124 19.46 -15.38 3.26
N GLU A 125 19.32 -16.70 3.15
CA GLU A 125 18.93 -17.39 1.94
C GLU A 125 17.48 -17.14 1.53
N PHE A 126 16.63 -16.65 2.44
CA PHE A 126 15.24 -16.27 2.20
C PHE A 126 15.03 -14.75 2.18
N ASP A 127 16.11 -13.98 2.08
CA ASP A 127 16.01 -12.54 1.87
C ASP A 127 15.58 -12.24 0.42
N LEU A 128 14.54 -11.43 0.26
CA LEU A 128 13.96 -11.14 -1.07
C LEU A 128 15.00 -10.56 -2.04
N ARG A 129 15.85 -9.66 -1.56
CA ARG A 129 16.87 -9.01 -2.39
C ARG A 129 17.88 -10.03 -2.87
N ASP A 130 18.36 -10.88 -1.96
CA ASP A 130 19.35 -11.91 -2.27
C ASP A 130 18.78 -12.98 -3.19
N LEU A 131 17.52 -13.40 -2.99
CA LEU A 131 16.83 -14.34 -3.89
C LEU A 131 16.77 -13.78 -5.32
N VAL A 132 16.31 -12.54 -5.49
CA VAL A 132 16.18 -11.91 -6.83
C VAL A 132 17.55 -11.65 -7.47
N ARG A 133 18.58 -11.30 -6.68
CA ARG A 133 19.95 -11.11 -7.20
C ARG A 133 20.62 -12.43 -7.59
N ARG A 134 20.49 -13.48 -6.77
CA ARG A 134 20.96 -14.84 -7.11
C ARG A 134 20.25 -15.35 -8.35
N ALA A 135 18.99 -14.94 -8.51
CA ALA A 135 18.22 -15.13 -9.71
C ALA A 135 18.71 -14.36 -10.93
N GLY A 136 19.73 -13.52 -10.82
CA GLY A 136 20.26 -12.69 -11.90
C GLY A 136 19.23 -11.75 -12.51
N ILE A 137 18.19 -11.38 -11.75
CA ILE A 137 17.15 -10.44 -12.17
C ILE A 137 17.53 -9.07 -11.62
N THR A 138 17.45 -8.05 -12.47
CA THR A 138 17.69 -6.67 -12.06
C THR A 138 16.58 -6.22 -11.12
N LEU A 139 16.95 -5.76 -9.93
CA LEU A 139 15.99 -5.26 -8.95
C LEU A 139 15.33 -3.96 -9.43
N PRO A 140 14.02 -3.79 -9.17
CA PRO A 140 13.33 -2.52 -9.40
C PRO A 140 13.97 -1.34 -8.66
N PRO A 141 13.77 -0.11 -9.15
CA PRO A 141 14.10 1.06 -8.36
C PRO A 141 13.22 1.13 -7.09
N GLY A 142 13.85 1.35 -5.94
CA GLY A 142 13.17 1.60 -4.68
C GLY A 142 13.73 2.83 -3.98
N ARG A 143 13.75 2.82 -2.65
CA ARG A 143 14.18 3.95 -1.81
C ARG A 143 15.70 4.20 -1.89
N GLY A 144 16.47 3.17 -2.22
CA GLY A 144 17.92 3.22 -2.35
C GLY A 144 18.53 1.83 -2.45
N GLU A 145 19.86 1.76 -2.55
CA GLU A 145 20.56 0.48 -2.53
C GLU A 145 20.31 -0.26 -1.21
N GLY A 146 19.90 -1.54 -1.30
CA GLY A 146 19.55 -2.35 -0.12
C GLY A 146 18.13 -2.11 0.40
N LYS A 147 17.40 -1.19 -0.20
CA LYS A 147 15.99 -0.87 0.09
C LYS A 147 15.18 -0.78 -1.19
N GLU A 148 15.49 -1.65 -2.15
CA GLU A 148 14.80 -1.74 -3.44
C GLU A 148 13.33 -2.17 -3.26
N ASP A 149 13.02 -2.91 -2.19
CA ASP A 149 11.67 -3.35 -1.80
C ASP A 149 10.82 -2.25 -1.15
N ARG A 150 11.34 -1.02 -1.07
CA ARG A 150 10.71 0.08 -0.33
C ARG A 150 10.52 1.32 -1.18
N TYR A 151 9.49 2.08 -0.86
CA TYR A 151 9.21 3.37 -1.49
C TYR A 151 8.73 4.38 -0.44
N ALA A 152 9.36 5.55 -0.37
CA ALA A 152 8.96 6.61 0.54
C ALA A 152 8.02 7.59 -0.17
N TYR A 153 6.96 8.00 0.51
CA TYR A 153 6.00 8.99 0.01
C TYR A 153 5.47 9.85 1.16
N LEU A 154 4.74 10.92 0.85
CA LEU A 154 4.13 11.78 1.85
C LEU A 154 2.65 11.44 1.99
N ASP A 155 2.16 11.36 3.23
CA ASP A 155 0.73 11.30 3.48
C ASP A 155 0.05 12.67 3.31
N THR A 156 -1.27 12.72 3.54
CA THR A 156 -2.05 13.96 3.39
C THR A 156 -1.70 15.06 4.38
N ASN A 157 -1.03 14.72 5.49
CA ASN A 157 -0.55 15.67 6.49
C ASN A 157 0.89 16.12 6.18
N GLY A 158 1.50 15.59 5.12
CA GLY A 158 2.89 15.88 4.76
C GLY A 158 3.91 15.05 5.56
N ASN A 159 3.45 14.08 6.35
CA ASN A 159 4.32 13.19 7.10
C ASN A 159 4.87 12.08 6.19
N PRO A 160 6.14 11.68 6.37
CA PRO A 160 6.74 10.62 5.56
C PRO A 160 6.17 9.25 5.93
N GLN A 161 5.76 8.50 4.91
CA GLN A 161 5.32 7.11 4.97
C GLN A 161 6.23 6.23 4.11
N GLU A 162 6.31 4.94 4.42
CA GLU A 162 7.09 3.97 3.67
C GLU A 162 6.25 2.76 3.29
N ILE A 163 6.20 2.49 1.99
CA ILE A 163 5.65 1.25 1.44
C ILE A 163 6.76 0.21 1.42
N ARG A 164 6.43 -1.05 1.75
CA ARG A 164 7.33 -2.18 1.62
C ARG A 164 6.66 -3.37 0.94
N ILE A 165 7.43 -4.09 0.13
CA ILE A 165 7.00 -5.26 -0.63
C ILE A 165 7.52 -6.54 0.02
N CYS A 166 6.62 -7.49 0.20
CA CYS A 166 6.93 -8.87 0.56
C CYS A 166 6.15 -9.84 -0.34
N PHE A 167 6.59 -11.08 -0.42
CA PHE A 167 5.84 -12.14 -1.09
C PHE A 167 5.44 -13.24 -0.10
N GLY A 168 4.27 -13.81 -0.32
CA GLY A 168 3.77 -14.93 0.46
C GLY A 168 2.82 -15.79 -0.32
N TRP A 169 2.52 -16.96 0.22
CA TRP A 169 1.40 -17.79 -0.23
C TRP A 169 0.29 -17.75 0.80
N ASN A 170 -0.95 -17.66 0.31
CA ASN A 170 -2.15 -17.66 1.13
C ASN A 170 -2.93 -18.95 0.95
N LYS A 171 -3.38 -19.54 2.05
CA LYS A 171 -4.20 -20.75 1.98
C LYS A 171 -5.59 -20.48 1.39
N PRO A 172 -6.23 -21.49 0.79
CA PRO A 172 -7.65 -21.40 0.42
C PRO A 172 -8.54 -21.03 1.60
N GLY A 173 -9.59 -20.23 1.34
CA GLY A 173 -10.53 -19.76 2.36
C GLY A 173 -10.13 -18.44 3.04
N THR A 174 -8.92 -17.95 2.82
CA THR A 174 -8.48 -16.64 3.32
C THR A 174 -9.29 -15.48 2.70
N LEU A 175 -9.77 -14.54 3.53
CA LEU A 175 -10.70 -13.49 3.12
C LEU A 175 -10.11 -12.48 2.12
N TRP A 176 -8.80 -12.25 2.18
CA TRP A 176 -8.05 -11.39 1.25
C TRP A 176 -7.44 -12.15 0.06
N GLY A 177 -7.88 -13.39 -0.19
CA GLY A 177 -7.51 -14.18 -1.36
C GLY A 177 -6.54 -15.31 -1.05
N SER A 178 -6.52 -16.31 -1.93
CA SER A 178 -5.66 -17.51 -1.85
C SER A 178 -4.66 -17.58 -3.00
N GLY A 179 -3.58 -18.34 -2.76
CA GLY A 179 -2.46 -18.54 -3.68
C GLY A 179 -1.30 -17.57 -3.43
N ASN A 180 -0.33 -17.60 -4.35
CA ASN A 180 0.81 -16.68 -4.35
C ASN A 180 0.33 -15.24 -4.45
N SER A 181 0.86 -14.40 -3.56
CA SER A 181 0.46 -13.01 -3.43
C SER A 181 1.66 -12.13 -3.05
N MET A 182 1.62 -10.91 -3.54
CA MET A 182 2.49 -9.82 -3.13
C MET A 182 1.79 -9.03 -2.04
N TYR A 183 2.45 -8.89 -0.89
CA TYR A 183 2.00 -8.08 0.22
C TYR A 183 2.61 -6.69 0.10
N VAL A 184 1.75 -5.67 0.17
CA VAL A 184 2.12 -4.26 0.15
C VAL A 184 1.77 -3.66 1.50
N THR A 185 2.76 -3.44 2.34
CA THR A 185 2.59 -2.87 3.69
C THR A 185 2.85 -1.38 3.68
N GLY A 186 2.27 -0.63 4.64
CA GLY A 186 2.57 0.79 4.80
C GLY A 186 1.71 1.70 3.90
N LEU A 187 0.54 1.23 3.49
CA LEU A 187 -0.37 1.98 2.63
C LEU A 187 -1.30 2.86 3.46
N THR A 188 -1.33 4.16 3.20
CA THR A 188 -2.40 5.02 3.72
C THR A 188 -3.74 4.63 3.08
N PRO A 189 -4.89 4.82 3.77
CA PRO A 189 -6.20 4.46 3.21
C PRO A 189 -6.48 5.09 1.84
N ASP A 190 -6.08 6.34 1.63
CA ASP A 190 -6.23 7.02 0.34
C ASP A 190 -5.40 6.39 -0.78
N LEU A 191 -4.13 6.09 -0.51
CA LEU A 191 -3.27 5.40 -1.46
C LEU A 191 -3.79 3.99 -1.77
N ALA A 192 -4.28 3.27 -0.75
CA ALA A 192 -4.81 1.93 -0.94
C ALA A 192 -6.01 1.91 -1.90
N ARG A 193 -6.97 2.84 -1.72
CA ARG A 193 -8.10 3.02 -2.64
C ARG A 193 -7.67 3.41 -4.04
N ALA A 194 -6.69 4.31 -4.16
CA ALA A 194 -6.18 4.74 -5.46
C ALA A 194 -5.51 3.58 -6.21
N LEU A 195 -4.69 2.78 -5.52
CA LEU A 195 -4.06 1.59 -6.10
C LEU A 195 -5.10 0.56 -6.55
N ASP A 196 -6.09 0.28 -5.71
CA ASP A 196 -7.18 -0.65 -5.98
C ASP A 196 -7.95 -0.27 -7.25
N GLN A 197 -8.41 0.99 -7.31
CA GLN A 197 -9.09 1.53 -8.48
C GLN A 197 -8.24 1.46 -9.75
N MET A 198 -6.92 1.67 -9.65
CA MET A 198 -6.00 1.54 -10.79
C MET A 198 -5.71 0.08 -11.19
N ILE A 199 -5.87 -0.89 -10.27
CA ILE A 199 -5.57 -2.31 -10.53
C ILE A 199 -6.77 -3.02 -11.15
N ASP A 200 -7.96 -2.90 -10.56
CA ASP A 200 -9.14 -3.65 -11.03
C ASP A 200 -10.41 -2.80 -11.24
N GLY A 201 -10.25 -1.47 -11.24
CA GLY A 201 -11.27 -0.53 -11.69
C GLY A 201 -12.33 -0.18 -10.64
N LYS A 202 -12.24 -0.75 -9.44
CA LYS A 202 -13.11 -0.42 -8.31
C LYS A 202 -12.25 -0.22 -7.05
N ALA A 203 -12.70 0.65 -6.16
CA ALA A 203 -12.05 0.86 -4.87
C ALA A 203 -12.78 0.04 -3.80
N ASP A 204 -12.69 -1.30 -3.87
CA ASP A 204 -13.27 -2.20 -2.89
C ASP A 204 -12.27 -3.17 -2.23
N ALA A 205 -12.09 -3.02 -0.93
CA ALA A 205 -11.04 -3.70 -0.15
C ALA A 205 -11.18 -5.23 -0.07
N ALA A 206 -12.30 -5.82 -0.47
CA ALA A 206 -12.60 -7.23 -0.25
C ALA A 206 -12.72 -8.07 -1.54
N ASN A 207 -12.86 -7.45 -2.71
CA ASN A 207 -13.04 -8.14 -3.98
C ASN A 207 -11.83 -7.94 -4.88
N GLY A 208 -11.90 -8.39 -6.13
CA GLY A 208 -10.82 -8.15 -7.08
C GLY A 208 -9.51 -8.88 -6.77
N THR A 209 -8.40 -8.35 -7.28
CA THR A 209 -7.06 -8.94 -7.12
C THR A 209 -6.22 -8.25 -6.07
N PHE A 210 -6.60 -7.03 -5.68
CA PHE A 210 -5.95 -6.24 -4.66
C PHE A 210 -6.91 -6.08 -3.47
N ARG A 211 -6.53 -6.58 -2.30
CA ARG A 211 -7.46 -6.72 -1.16
C ARG A 211 -6.79 -6.30 0.13
N GLN A 212 -7.53 -5.73 1.06
CA GLN A 212 -7.01 -5.43 2.39
C GLN A 212 -6.81 -6.71 3.22
N VAL A 213 -5.65 -6.83 3.83
CA VAL A 213 -5.33 -7.90 4.80
C VAL A 213 -6.04 -7.63 6.13
N GLY A 214 -6.49 -8.69 6.80
CA GLY A 214 -7.10 -8.60 8.12
C GLY A 214 -8.56 -8.18 8.15
N ILE A 215 -9.23 -8.09 6.99
CA ILE A 215 -10.69 -7.92 6.95
C ILE A 215 -11.37 -9.11 7.63
N THR A 216 -12.36 -8.84 8.49
CA THR A 216 -13.08 -9.87 9.25
C THR A 216 -14.41 -10.27 8.59
N THR A 217 -14.94 -9.42 7.70
CA THR A 217 -16.17 -9.65 6.97
C THR A 217 -15.98 -9.33 5.48
N ARG A 218 -16.66 -10.09 4.62
CA ARG A 218 -16.83 -9.76 3.20
C ARG A 218 -18.30 -9.37 3.00
N PRO A 219 -18.62 -8.31 2.24
CA PRO A 219 -19.99 -8.07 1.79
C PRO A 219 -20.44 -9.30 1.00
N THR A 220 -21.36 -10.08 1.56
CA THR A 220 -21.96 -11.22 0.88
C THR A 220 -23.21 -10.76 0.15
N THR A 221 -23.33 -11.11 -1.13
CA THR A 221 -24.63 -11.13 -1.80
C THR A 221 -25.44 -12.29 -1.24
N ALA A 222 -26.56 -12.00 -0.58
CA ALA A 222 -27.47 -13.04 -0.11
C ALA A 222 -28.09 -13.80 -1.30
N SER A 223 -28.59 -15.01 -1.05
CA SER A 223 -29.44 -15.73 -1.99
C SER A 223 -30.67 -14.88 -2.29
N GLY A 224 -30.73 -14.29 -3.49
CA GLY A 224 -31.73 -13.28 -3.87
C GLY A 224 -31.14 -11.92 -4.30
N GLY A 225 -29.81 -11.76 -4.32
CA GLY A 225 -29.16 -10.56 -4.88
C GLY A 225 -29.12 -9.33 -3.96
N ALA A 226 -29.66 -9.43 -2.75
CA ALA A 226 -29.56 -8.37 -1.75
C ALA A 226 -28.18 -8.39 -1.07
N THR A 227 -27.50 -7.24 -1.03
CA THR A 227 -26.25 -7.04 -0.30
C THR A 227 -26.57 -6.54 1.11
N THR A 228 -26.05 -7.21 2.16
CA THR A 228 -26.37 -6.88 3.57
C THR A 228 -25.52 -5.75 4.16
N THR A 229 -24.58 -5.23 3.37
CA THR A 229 -23.72 -4.07 3.63
C THR A 229 -23.53 -3.36 2.29
N ALA A 230 -23.28 -2.05 2.30
CA ALA A 230 -23.06 -1.25 1.09
C ALA A 230 -22.15 -2.00 0.08
N ILE A 231 -22.43 -1.84 -1.20
CA ILE A 231 -21.75 -2.53 -2.29
C ILE A 231 -20.22 -2.25 -2.18
N GLY A 232 -19.45 -3.26 -1.76
CA GLY A 232 -18.00 -3.15 -1.54
C GLY A 232 -17.63 -2.94 -0.06
N ALA A 233 -16.65 -3.70 0.44
CA ALA A 233 -16.03 -3.34 1.72
C ALA A 233 -15.17 -2.11 1.45
N GLU A 234 -15.43 -1.01 2.13
CA GLU A 234 -14.52 0.14 2.06
C GLU A 234 -13.17 -0.24 2.69
N TRP A 235 -12.10 0.31 2.14
CA TRP A 235 -10.78 0.23 2.77
C TRP A 235 -10.87 0.80 4.19
N GLY A 236 -10.28 0.08 5.14
CA GLY A 236 -10.42 0.35 6.57
C GLY A 236 -9.88 1.73 6.94
N GLY A 237 -10.71 2.51 7.60
CA GLY A 237 -10.36 3.85 8.08
C GLY A 237 -10.32 4.91 6.97
N ASN A 238 -9.88 6.10 7.35
CA ASN A 238 -9.66 7.23 6.47
C ASN A 238 -8.37 7.94 6.90
N ASN A 239 -7.95 8.94 6.14
CA ASN A 239 -6.72 9.68 6.47
C ASN A 239 -6.82 10.55 7.73
N THR A 240 -7.92 10.49 8.50
CA THR A 240 -8.04 11.16 9.80
C THR A 240 -7.71 10.23 10.97
N GLY A 241 -7.44 8.94 10.74
CA GLY A 241 -6.96 8.00 11.75
C GLY A 241 -5.45 8.11 12.02
N SER A 242 -5.04 8.08 13.28
CA SER A 242 -3.61 8.08 13.67
C SER A 242 -3.05 6.65 13.66
N MET A 243 -1.73 6.51 13.63
CA MET A 243 -1.02 5.22 13.73
C MET A 243 -1.40 4.38 14.96
N ALA A 244 -1.93 5.00 16.02
CA ALA A 244 -2.40 4.30 17.22
C ALA A 244 -3.81 3.71 17.08
N SER A 245 -4.56 4.10 16.04
CA SER A 245 -5.91 3.60 15.78
C SER A 245 -5.83 2.21 15.14
N GLY A 246 -6.26 1.19 15.88
CA GLY A 246 -6.34 -0.18 15.39
C GLY A 246 -7.23 -0.28 14.14
N VAL A 247 -6.81 -1.08 13.16
CA VAL A 247 -7.61 -1.38 11.96
C VAL A 247 -8.72 -2.33 12.36
N THR A 248 -9.81 -1.80 12.90
CA THR A 248 -11.02 -2.56 13.20
C THR A 248 -12.21 -1.85 12.56
N ASP A 249 -12.66 -2.43 11.46
CA ASP A 249 -14.00 -2.34 10.89
C ASP A 249 -14.60 -0.91 10.83
N GLY A 250 -14.32 -0.20 9.72
CA GLY A 250 -15.13 0.89 9.11
C GLY A 250 -15.81 1.98 9.96
N LYS A 251 -15.58 2.07 11.28
CA LYS A 251 -16.47 2.80 12.21
C LYS A 251 -15.73 3.62 13.27
N THR A 252 -14.41 3.52 13.38
CA THR A 252 -13.64 4.34 14.32
C THR A 252 -12.92 5.44 13.54
N PHE A 253 -13.48 6.66 13.59
CA PHE A 253 -12.92 7.83 12.93
C PHE A 253 -12.06 8.66 13.89
N GLY A 254 -10.99 9.21 13.32
CA GLY A 254 -9.87 9.98 13.88
C GLY A 254 -9.89 10.55 15.28
N THR A 255 -8.86 10.18 16.05
CA THR A 255 -8.26 11.00 17.11
C THR A 255 -6.99 11.73 16.64
N ALA A 256 -6.64 11.65 15.35
CA ALA A 256 -5.39 12.21 14.84
C ALA A 256 -5.42 13.75 14.83
N THR A 257 -4.36 14.37 15.32
CA THR A 257 -4.08 15.79 15.08
C THR A 257 -3.48 15.99 13.68
N ASP A 258 -3.40 17.23 13.23
CA ASP A 258 -2.78 17.60 11.95
C ASP A 258 -1.28 17.26 11.88
N ASP A 259 -0.61 17.16 13.03
CA ASP A 259 0.78 16.71 13.13
C ASP A 259 0.95 15.17 13.17
N ASP A 260 -0.13 14.41 13.40
CA ASP A 260 -0.03 12.96 13.56
C ASP A 260 0.23 12.24 12.23
N GLN A 261 0.99 11.15 12.31
CA GLN A 261 1.13 10.22 11.18
C GLN A 261 -0.20 9.52 10.90
N VAL A 262 -0.57 9.51 9.63
CA VAL A 262 -1.77 8.81 9.15
C VAL A 262 -1.57 7.29 9.33
N MET A 263 -2.63 6.61 9.75
CA MET A 263 -2.65 5.15 9.86
C MET A 263 -2.25 4.44 8.55
N THR A 264 -1.64 3.27 8.67
CA THR A 264 -1.27 2.43 7.52
C THR A 264 -2.01 1.11 7.51
N LEU A 265 -2.25 0.60 6.31
CA LEU A 265 -2.90 -0.67 5.98
C LEU A 265 -1.90 -1.61 5.29
N VAL A 266 -2.30 -2.86 5.21
CA VAL A 266 -1.61 -3.89 4.41
C VAL A 266 -2.57 -4.39 3.34
N ALA A 267 -2.09 -4.45 2.10
CA ALA A 267 -2.81 -5.03 0.99
C ALA A 267 -2.18 -6.34 0.53
N ASN A 268 -3.02 -7.27 0.11
CA ASN A 268 -2.69 -8.50 -0.59
C ASN A 268 -3.01 -8.32 -2.07
N TYR A 269 -1.99 -8.36 -2.92
CA TYR A 269 -2.13 -8.40 -4.36
C TYR A 269 -1.92 -9.84 -4.82
N LYS A 270 -2.97 -10.49 -5.31
CA LYS A 270 -2.87 -11.83 -5.88
C LYS A 270 -1.98 -11.84 -7.12
N MET A 271 -0.96 -12.70 -7.12
CA MET A 271 -0.08 -12.89 -8.27
C MET A 271 -0.68 -13.91 -9.23
N ASN A 272 -0.42 -13.70 -10.52
CA ASN A 272 -0.76 -14.67 -11.55
C ASN A 272 0.18 -15.88 -11.41
N GLN A 273 -0.36 -17.08 -11.58
CA GLN A 273 0.40 -18.33 -11.56
C GLN A 273 0.57 -18.85 -12.98
#